data_AF-A0A7S2LF99-F1
#
_entry.id   AF-A0A7S2LF99-F1
#
_cell.length_a   1.000
_cell.length_b   1.000
_cell.length_c   1.000
_cell.angle_alpha   90.00
_cell.angle_beta   90.00
_cell.angle_gamma   90.00
#
_symmetry.space_group_name_H-M   'P 1'
#
loop_
_entity.id
_entity.type
_entity.pdbx_description
1 polymer ?
#
loop_
_entity_poly.entity_id
_entity_poly.type
_entity_poly.pdbx_seq_one_letter_code
_entity_poly.pdbx_strand_id
1 'polypeptide(L)'
;MKYSAVALLSILGAASAGRPSLSVNIADGAASGLDGLDPTLSWSSSSSSGDLDLEFGLEASVRPTSDIASLPKSVWGQVGGTSSGWAWTARADIDTNDLGSADLDINAENGDLSVNILASTGDGFSVNTVGATKKLDDLTISPEYDVASGDASVTVGWASGDTEVELVASADSQSVTVSQQLDDENKVSPTITSDGDISVAWERAVGDDSTLTATFGSGNVDLEWEDGAWTANIGVELDGTSIEGTTVGIKRDVTF
;
A
#
# COMPACT_ATOMS: atom_id res chain seq x y z
N MET A 1 -33.15 5.29 -14.56
CA MET A 1 -32.77 4.36 -13.49
C MET A 1 -32.18 5.19 -12.36
N LYS A 2 -32.94 5.47 -11.29
CA LYS A 2 -32.56 6.43 -10.22
C LYS A 2 -32.75 5.82 -8.81
N TYR A 3 -32.61 4.50 -8.67
CA TYR A 3 -32.92 3.80 -7.42
C TYR A 3 -31.77 2.96 -6.83
N SER A 4 -30.52 3.07 -7.31
CA SER A 4 -29.42 2.22 -6.78
C SER A 4 -28.65 2.82 -5.59
N ALA A 5 -28.49 4.14 -5.46
CA ALA A 5 -27.69 4.71 -4.36
C ALA A 5 -28.41 4.71 -2.99
N VAL A 6 -29.75 4.72 -2.99
CA VAL A 6 -30.55 4.78 -1.74
C VAL A 6 -30.64 3.40 -1.05
N ALA A 7 -30.38 2.31 -1.79
CA ALA A 7 -30.36 0.96 -1.22
C ALA A 7 -29.14 0.71 -0.33
N LEU A 8 -27.97 1.28 -0.65
CA LEU A 8 -26.77 1.17 0.21
C LEU A 8 -26.94 1.99 1.51
N LEU A 9 -27.53 3.18 1.41
CA LEU A 9 -27.76 4.07 2.56
C LEU A 9 -28.85 3.59 3.53
N SER A 10 -29.75 2.70 3.11
CA SER A 10 -30.83 2.19 3.98
C SER A 10 -30.42 0.99 4.84
N ILE A 11 -29.26 0.36 4.58
CA ILE A 11 -28.71 -0.72 5.43
C ILE A 11 -27.91 -0.13 6.62
N LEU A 12 -27.47 1.13 6.52
CA LEU A 12 -26.80 1.86 7.62
C LEU A 12 -27.73 2.20 8.81
N GLY A 13 -29.05 1.94 8.69
CA GLY A 13 -30.06 2.41 9.64
C GLY A 13 -30.22 1.62 10.95
N ALA A 14 -29.52 0.50 11.13
CA ALA A 14 -29.65 -0.30 12.35
C ALA A 14 -28.39 -1.12 12.68
N ALA A 15 -27.22 -0.48 12.71
CA ALA A 15 -26.01 -1.10 13.24
C ALA A 15 -25.77 -0.66 14.69
N SER A 16 -25.65 -1.61 15.61
CA SER A 16 -24.99 -1.36 16.90
C SER A 16 -23.52 -1.06 16.60
N ALA A 17 -23.15 0.22 16.53
CA ALA A 17 -21.78 0.62 16.28
C ALA A 17 -20.83 -0.08 17.26
N GLY A 18 -19.75 -0.69 16.74
CA GLY A 18 -18.64 -1.18 17.55
C GLY A 18 -18.08 -0.07 18.44
N ARG A 19 -17.35 -0.44 19.50
CA ARG A 19 -16.74 0.56 20.38
C ARG A 19 -15.72 1.38 19.57
N PRO A 20 -15.67 2.71 19.71
CA PRO A 20 -14.64 3.53 19.07
C PRO A 20 -13.23 3.07 19.45
N SER A 21 -12.31 3.18 18.50
CA SER A 21 -10.87 3.15 18.72
C SER A 21 -10.26 4.53 18.44
N LEU A 22 -9.39 5.00 19.33
CA LEU A 22 -8.63 6.24 19.16
C LEU A 22 -7.17 5.85 18.87
N SER A 23 -6.63 6.34 17.76
CA SER A 23 -5.21 6.30 17.45
C SER A 23 -4.64 7.72 17.55
N VAL A 24 -3.40 7.87 18.04
CA VAL A 24 -2.71 9.16 18.12
C VAL A 24 -1.32 9.01 17.54
N ASN A 25 -1.09 9.59 16.37
CA ASN A 25 0.25 9.67 15.78
C ASN A 25 0.96 10.92 16.32
N ILE A 26 2.22 10.78 16.74
CA ILE A 26 3.05 11.88 17.24
C ILE A 26 4.24 12.04 16.31
N ALA A 27 4.36 13.20 15.66
CA ALA A 27 5.54 13.55 14.86
C ALA A 27 6.62 14.20 15.75
N ASP A 28 7.89 13.83 15.55
CA ASP A 28 9.03 14.39 16.31
C ASP A 28 9.29 15.88 15.98
N GLY A 29 9.74 16.64 16.97
CA GLY A 29 10.04 18.08 16.84
C GLY A 29 8.93 19.05 17.30
N ALA A 30 7.73 18.54 17.62
CA ALA A 30 6.57 19.34 18.04
C ALA A 30 6.20 19.19 19.53
N ALA A 31 7.14 18.77 20.37
CA ALA A 31 6.92 18.47 21.80
C ALA A 31 6.63 19.71 22.69
N SER A 32 6.51 20.90 22.12
CA SER A 32 6.16 22.12 22.84
C SER A 32 4.67 22.48 22.76
N GLY A 33 3.83 21.72 22.05
CA GLY A 33 2.39 21.96 21.90
C GLY A 33 1.58 20.74 21.42
N LEU A 34 0.26 20.89 21.26
CA LEU A 34 -0.64 19.85 20.73
C LEU A 34 -0.60 19.73 19.19
N ASP A 35 0.12 20.64 18.52
CA ASP A 35 0.16 20.76 17.06
C ASP A 35 0.91 19.63 16.35
N GLY A 36 1.66 18.80 17.10
CA GLY A 36 2.33 17.59 16.60
C GLY A 36 1.53 16.30 16.74
N LEU A 37 0.30 16.38 17.26
CA LEU A 37 -0.59 15.24 17.43
C LEU A 37 -1.52 15.14 16.23
N ASP A 38 -1.56 13.98 15.58
CA ASP A 38 -2.58 13.65 14.58
C ASP A 38 -3.49 12.53 15.12
N PRO A 39 -4.45 12.88 15.99
CA PRO A 39 -5.39 11.90 16.52
C PRO A 39 -6.43 11.52 15.45
N THR A 40 -6.63 10.23 15.27
CA THR A 40 -7.67 9.66 14.41
C THR A 40 -8.62 8.81 15.26
N LEU A 41 -9.90 9.09 15.16
CA LEU A 41 -10.96 8.32 15.80
C LEU A 41 -11.63 7.45 14.73
N SER A 42 -11.64 6.14 14.96
CA SER A 42 -12.24 5.17 14.05
C SER A 42 -13.35 4.38 14.73
N TRP A 43 -14.37 4.04 13.94
CA TRP A 43 -15.43 3.12 14.32
C TRP A 43 -15.62 2.16 13.17
N SER A 44 -15.76 0.88 13.47
CA SER A 44 -16.19 -0.10 12.50
C SER A 44 -17.21 -1.06 13.11
N SER A 45 -17.94 -1.73 12.24
CA SER A 45 -18.79 -2.84 12.61
C SER A 45 -18.89 -3.79 11.43
N SER A 46 -19.12 -5.06 11.72
CA SER A 46 -19.30 -6.09 10.72
C SER A 46 -20.55 -6.92 10.98
N SER A 47 -21.05 -7.55 9.94
CA SER A 47 -22.16 -8.50 9.98
C SER A 47 -21.97 -9.54 8.89
N SER A 48 -22.29 -10.79 9.18
CA SER A 48 -22.27 -11.87 8.21
C SER A 48 -23.67 -12.47 8.02
N SER A 49 -24.01 -12.88 6.80
CA SER A 49 -25.27 -13.53 6.46
C SER A 49 -25.08 -14.55 5.34
N GLY A 50 -25.01 -15.83 5.70
CA GLY A 50 -24.68 -16.90 4.74
C GLY A 50 -23.24 -16.75 4.27
N ASP A 51 -23.04 -16.69 2.96
CA ASP A 51 -21.73 -16.53 2.31
C ASP A 51 -21.36 -15.06 2.08
N LEU A 52 -22.08 -14.12 2.70
CA LEU A 52 -21.87 -12.68 2.57
C LEU A 52 -21.34 -12.08 3.88
N ASP A 53 -20.20 -11.41 3.80
CA ASP A 53 -19.61 -10.64 4.88
C ASP A 53 -19.71 -9.15 4.55
N LEU A 54 -20.16 -8.36 5.51
CA LEU A 54 -20.29 -6.91 5.41
C LEU A 54 -19.48 -6.28 6.53
N GLU A 55 -18.65 -5.31 6.17
CA GLU A 55 -17.93 -4.45 7.10
C GLU A 55 -18.13 -2.99 6.70
N PHE A 56 -18.19 -2.09 7.66
CA PHE A 56 -18.25 -0.66 7.39
C PHE A 56 -17.60 0.09 8.53
N GLY A 57 -17.09 1.27 8.22
CA GLY A 57 -16.47 2.12 9.20
C GLY A 57 -16.46 3.59 8.84
N LEU A 58 -16.05 4.36 9.84
CA LEU A 58 -15.91 5.79 9.83
C LEU A 58 -14.55 6.10 10.43
N GLU A 59 -13.80 7.00 9.81
CA GLU A 59 -12.59 7.56 10.39
C GLU A 59 -12.70 9.08 10.40
N ALA A 60 -12.22 9.71 11.46
CA ALA A 60 -12.25 11.16 11.60
C ALA A 60 -10.97 11.65 12.27
N SER A 61 -10.35 12.69 11.70
CA SER A 61 -9.30 13.43 12.39
C SER A 61 -9.88 14.20 13.58
N VAL A 62 -9.18 14.24 14.71
CA VAL A 62 -9.61 14.89 15.97
C VAL A 62 -8.71 16.09 16.31
N ARG A 63 -8.18 16.77 15.29
CA ARG A 63 -7.34 17.96 15.49
C ARG A 63 -8.16 19.09 16.14
N PRO A 64 -7.62 19.80 17.15
CA PRO A 64 -8.28 20.99 17.69
C PRO A 64 -8.50 22.03 16.60
N THR A 65 -9.76 22.30 16.25
CA THR A 65 -10.14 23.27 15.22
C THR A 65 -11.37 24.06 15.65
N SER A 66 -11.49 25.30 15.18
CA SER A 66 -12.72 26.08 15.31
C SER A 66 -13.80 25.65 14.33
N ASP A 67 -13.48 24.77 13.39
CA ASP A 67 -14.37 24.27 12.35
C ASP A 67 -14.33 22.74 12.28
N ILE A 68 -15.20 22.10 13.05
CA ILE A 68 -15.33 20.63 13.12
C ILE A 68 -15.86 20.04 11.79
N ALA A 69 -16.48 20.86 10.93
CA ALA A 69 -16.97 20.40 9.64
C ALA A 69 -15.83 20.16 8.65
N SER A 70 -14.72 20.89 8.75
CA SER A 70 -13.55 20.78 7.84
C SER A 70 -12.51 19.72 8.26
N LEU A 71 -12.75 18.98 9.35
CA LEU A 71 -11.91 17.84 9.70
C LEU A 71 -12.06 16.74 8.64
N PRO A 72 -10.95 16.19 8.11
CA PRO A 72 -11.00 15.04 7.22
C PRO A 72 -11.74 13.89 7.90
N LYS A 73 -12.77 13.38 7.22
CA LYS A 73 -13.43 12.14 7.63
C LYS A 73 -13.56 11.26 6.40
N SER A 74 -13.34 9.97 6.57
CA SER A 74 -13.62 8.96 5.57
C SER A 74 -14.80 8.11 6.04
N VAL A 75 -15.65 7.72 5.10
CA VAL A 75 -16.65 6.67 5.30
C VAL A 75 -16.30 5.55 4.36
N TRP A 76 -16.23 4.33 4.87
CA TRP A 76 -15.95 3.19 4.03
C TRP A 76 -16.91 2.04 4.31
N GLY A 77 -17.13 1.24 3.28
CA GLY A 77 -17.95 0.03 3.35
C GLY A 77 -17.33 -1.04 2.48
N GLN A 78 -17.20 -2.23 3.03
CA GLN A 78 -16.73 -3.41 2.33
C GLN A 78 -17.80 -4.49 2.37
N VAL A 79 -18.05 -5.09 1.22
CA VAL A 79 -18.85 -6.30 1.11
C VAL A 79 -18.00 -7.37 0.44
N GLY A 80 -18.07 -8.58 0.95
CA GLY A 80 -17.37 -9.71 0.37
C GLY A 80 -18.18 -10.98 0.48
N GLY A 81 -17.74 -11.99 -0.23
CA GLY A 81 -18.34 -13.30 -0.13
C GLY A 81 -17.62 -14.34 -0.95
N THR A 82 -18.19 -15.54 -0.97
CA THR A 82 -17.66 -16.64 -1.78
C THR A 82 -18.74 -17.16 -2.73
N SER A 83 -18.39 -17.38 -4.00
CA SER A 83 -19.30 -17.97 -4.98
C SER A 83 -18.52 -18.71 -6.06
N SER A 84 -18.93 -19.94 -6.35
CA SER A 84 -18.34 -20.76 -7.43
C SER A 84 -16.82 -20.91 -7.33
N GLY A 85 -16.29 -21.00 -6.11
CA GLY A 85 -14.85 -21.11 -5.83
C GLY A 85 -14.08 -19.79 -5.81
N TRP A 86 -14.73 -18.67 -6.12
CA TRP A 86 -14.14 -17.33 -6.01
C TRP A 86 -14.49 -16.71 -4.66
N ALA A 87 -13.48 -16.27 -3.91
CA ALA A 87 -13.64 -15.29 -2.86
C ALA A 87 -13.57 -13.90 -3.50
N TRP A 88 -14.47 -12.99 -3.15
CA TRP A 88 -14.47 -11.65 -3.69
C TRP A 88 -14.75 -10.62 -2.60
N THR A 89 -14.19 -9.43 -2.76
CA THR A 89 -14.49 -8.26 -1.95
C THR A 89 -14.71 -7.06 -2.85
N ALA A 90 -15.57 -6.16 -2.44
CA ALA A 90 -15.79 -4.86 -3.04
C ALA A 90 -15.83 -3.85 -1.90
N ARG A 91 -14.82 -2.99 -1.84
CA ARG A 91 -14.69 -1.92 -0.88
C ARG A 91 -14.98 -0.59 -1.57
N ALA A 92 -15.71 0.28 -0.88
CA ALA A 92 -15.96 1.64 -1.28
C ALA A 92 -15.46 2.58 -0.19
N ASP A 93 -14.68 3.59 -0.55
CA ASP A 93 -14.20 4.64 0.33
C ASP A 93 -14.71 6.00 -0.19
N ILE A 94 -15.29 6.80 0.71
CA ILE A 94 -15.87 8.11 0.43
C ILE A 94 -15.14 9.14 1.28
N ASP A 95 -14.53 10.13 0.64
CA ASP A 95 -14.06 11.33 1.34
C ASP A 95 -15.27 12.19 1.69
N THR A 96 -15.48 12.48 2.97
CA THR A 96 -16.60 13.34 3.38
C THR A 96 -16.47 14.80 2.96
N ASN A 97 -15.28 15.23 2.52
CA ASN A 97 -15.08 16.52 1.89
C ASN A 97 -15.52 16.53 0.41
N ASP A 98 -15.57 15.36 -0.23
CA ASP A 98 -16.10 15.15 -1.58
C ASP A 98 -17.10 13.99 -1.62
N LEU A 99 -18.32 14.28 -1.18
CA LEU A 99 -19.45 13.32 -1.25
C LEU A 99 -19.97 13.09 -2.67
N GLY A 100 -19.39 13.75 -3.68
CA GLY A 100 -19.76 13.60 -5.07
C GLY A 100 -19.25 12.30 -5.68
N SER A 101 -18.22 11.70 -5.09
CA SER A 101 -17.51 10.54 -5.63
C SER A 101 -17.28 9.47 -4.56
N ALA A 102 -16.84 8.29 -5.00
CA ALA A 102 -16.38 7.22 -4.13
C ALA A 102 -15.32 6.41 -4.89
N ASP A 103 -14.24 6.07 -4.23
CA ASP A 103 -13.24 5.14 -4.75
C ASP A 103 -13.67 3.71 -4.43
N LEU A 104 -13.44 2.81 -5.38
CA LEU A 104 -13.85 1.43 -5.31
C LEU A 104 -12.64 0.52 -5.53
N ASP A 105 -12.45 -0.44 -4.63
CA ASP A 105 -11.44 -1.49 -4.75
C ASP A 105 -12.16 -2.85 -4.75
N ILE A 106 -12.08 -3.55 -5.87
CA ILE A 106 -12.77 -4.82 -6.09
C ILE A 106 -11.73 -5.91 -6.30
N ASN A 107 -11.72 -6.89 -5.41
CA ASN A 107 -10.82 -8.03 -5.47
C ASN A 107 -11.62 -9.31 -5.70
N ALA A 108 -11.05 -10.22 -6.49
CA ALA A 108 -11.59 -11.56 -6.68
C ALA A 108 -10.44 -12.56 -6.75
N GLU A 109 -10.52 -13.64 -5.99
CA GLU A 109 -9.48 -14.65 -5.84
C GLU A 109 -10.05 -16.06 -5.99
N ASN A 110 -9.35 -16.92 -6.73
CA ASN A 110 -9.66 -18.33 -6.86
C ASN A 110 -8.37 -19.15 -6.99
N GLY A 111 -7.97 -19.74 -5.87
CA GLY A 111 -6.78 -20.59 -5.81
C GLY A 111 -5.51 -19.81 -6.13
N ASP A 112 -4.98 -20.03 -7.33
CA ASP A 112 -3.73 -19.45 -7.83
C ASP A 112 -3.95 -18.24 -8.75
N LEU A 113 -5.19 -17.77 -8.92
CA LEU A 113 -5.54 -16.60 -9.72
C LEU A 113 -6.23 -15.54 -8.85
N SER A 114 -5.78 -14.30 -8.92
CA SER A 114 -6.48 -13.14 -8.39
C SER A 114 -6.67 -12.06 -9.45
N VAL A 115 -7.69 -11.24 -9.27
CA VAL A 115 -8.03 -10.08 -10.10
C VAL A 115 -8.31 -8.92 -9.16
N ASN A 116 -7.70 -7.77 -9.44
CA ASN A 116 -7.96 -6.52 -8.76
C ASN A 116 -8.51 -5.50 -9.76
N ILE A 117 -9.51 -4.73 -9.34
CA ILE A 117 -10.06 -3.63 -10.13
C ILE A 117 -10.17 -2.41 -9.22
N LEU A 118 -9.46 -1.34 -9.59
CA LEU A 118 -9.65 -0.02 -9.02
C LEU A 118 -10.64 0.76 -9.90
N ALA A 119 -11.67 1.29 -9.29
CA ALA A 119 -12.72 2.04 -9.96
C ALA A 119 -13.12 3.25 -9.12
N SER A 120 -13.90 4.15 -9.70
CA SER A 120 -14.48 5.27 -8.97
C SER A 120 -15.90 5.58 -9.46
N THR A 121 -16.65 6.28 -8.62
CA THR A 121 -17.99 6.78 -8.93
C THR A 121 -18.02 8.31 -8.89
N GLY A 122 -19.05 8.89 -9.49
CA GLY A 122 -19.26 10.34 -9.54
C GLY A 122 -20.41 10.68 -10.48
N ASP A 123 -20.11 11.45 -11.52
CA ASP A 123 -21.03 11.66 -12.65
C ASP A 123 -21.36 10.34 -13.41
N GLY A 124 -20.57 9.29 -13.18
CA GLY A 124 -20.76 7.94 -13.67
C GLY A 124 -19.88 6.93 -12.94
N PHE A 125 -19.88 5.68 -13.39
CA PHE A 125 -18.91 4.67 -12.95
C PHE A 125 -17.73 4.64 -13.91
N SER A 126 -16.51 4.71 -13.38
CA SER A 126 -15.26 4.64 -14.13
C SER A 126 -14.41 3.50 -13.60
N VAL A 127 -13.79 2.74 -14.49
CA VAL A 127 -12.72 1.80 -14.13
C VAL A 127 -11.40 2.50 -14.37
N ASN A 128 -10.52 2.49 -13.36
CA ASN A 128 -9.24 3.16 -13.39
C ASN A 128 -8.14 2.16 -13.72
N THR A 129 -8.09 1.04 -12.99
CA THR A 129 -7.04 0.02 -13.14
C THR A 129 -7.64 -1.37 -13.12
N VAL A 130 -7.09 -2.26 -13.95
CA VAL A 130 -7.40 -3.69 -13.90
C VAL A 130 -6.09 -4.46 -13.80
N GLY A 131 -5.93 -5.20 -12.71
CA GLY A 131 -4.81 -6.11 -12.48
C GLY A 131 -5.28 -7.56 -12.41
N ALA A 132 -4.41 -8.47 -12.80
CA ALA A 132 -4.59 -9.89 -12.52
C ALA A 132 -3.28 -10.48 -12.06
N THR A 133 -3.30 -11.46 -11.16
CA THR A 133 -2.11 -12.19 -10.74
C THR A 133 -2.36 -13.69 -10.87
N LYS A 134 -1.50 -14.39 -11.59
CA LYS A 134 -1.51 -15.85 -11.72
C LYS A 134 -0.23 -16.42 -11.13
N LYS A 135 -0.38 -17.32 -10.16
CA LYS A 135 0.69 -18.15 -9.60
C LYS A 135 0.72 -19.52 -10.29
N LEU A 136 1.91 -20.00 -10.59
CA LEU A 136 2.22 -21.25 -11.29
C LEU A 136 3.46 -21.86 -10.61
N ASP A 137 3.25 -22.64 -9.55
CA ASP A 137 4.34 -23.15 -8.69
C ASP A 137 5.23 -22.00 -8.16
N ASP A 138 6.48 -21.96 -8.65
CA ASP A 138 7.52 -20.99 -8.33
C ASP A 138 7.40 -19.68 -9.15
N LEU A 139 6.52 -19.61 -10.15
CA LEU A 139 6.34 -18.48 -11.07
C LEU A 139 5.07 -17.69 -10.72
N THR A 140 5.14 -16.36 -10.74
CA THR A 140 4.02 -15.44 -10.60
C THR A 140 4.02 -14.47 -11.77
N ILE A 141 2.86 -14.21 -12.37
CA ILE A 141 2.68 -13.27 -13.47
C ILE A 141 1.55 -12.32 -13.10
N SER A 142 1.85 -11.03 -13.06
CA SER A 142 0.97 -9.97 -12.59
C SER A 142 0.87 -8.82 -13.60
N PRO A 143 0.06 -8.94 -14.67
CA PRO A 143 -0.24 -7.83 -15.55
C PRO A 143 -1.17 -6.81 -14.88
N GLU A 144 -0.96 -5.55 -15.23
CA GLU A 144 -1.81 -4.43 -14.85
C GLU A 144 -2.04 -3.52 -16.06
N TYR A 145 -3.24 -2.94 -16.13
CA TYR A 145 -3.64 -1.98 -17.15
C TYR A 145 -4.35 -0.79 -16.52
N ASP A 146 -3.80 0.39 -16.71
CA ASP A 146 -4.46 1.66 -16.40
C ASP A 146 -5.35 2.04 -17.59
N VAL A 147 -6.65 2.11 -17.33
CA VAL A 147 -7.68 2.39 -18.33
C VAL A 147 -7.68 3.85 -18.76
N ALA A 148 -7.30 4.77 -17.87
CA ALA A 148 -7.33 6.20 -18.10
C ALA A 148 -6.14 6.66 -18.96
N SER A 149 -4.93 6.19 -18.65
CA SER A 149 -3.73 6.48 -19.43
C SER A 149 -3.56 5.55 -20.63
N GLY A 150 -4.07 4.32 -20.53
CA GLY A 150 -3.84 3.26 -21.51
C GLY A 150 -2.51 2.53 -21.32
N ASP A 151 -1.85 2.76 -20.19
CA ASP A 151 -0.57 2.15 -19.88
C ASP A 151 -0.76 0.70 -19.42
N ALA A 152 0.13 -0.17 -19.90
CA ALA A 152 0.18 -1.56 -19.52
C ALA A 152 1.52 -1.86 -18.88
N SER A 153 1.49 -2.59 -17.78
CA SER A 153 2.67 -3.12 -17.12
C SER A 153 2.49 -4.60 -16.81
N VAL A 154 3.60 -5.31 -16.60
CA VAL A 154 3.61 -6.69 -16.13
C VAL A 154 4.77 -6.88 -15.19
N THR A 155 4.48 -7.47 -14.03
CA THR A 155 5.48 -8.00 -13.11
C THR A 155 5.51 -9.51 -13.24
N VAL A 156 6.69 -10.08 -13.47
CA VAL A 156 6.92 -11.53 -13.49
C VAL A 156 7.90 -11.86 -12.37
N GLY A 157 7.43 -12.60 -11.37
CA GLY A 157 8.24 -13.10 -10.27
C GLY A 157 8.56 -14.58 -10.45
N TRP A 158 9.77 -15.01 -10.14
CA TRP A 158 10.12 -16.42 -10.00
C TRP A 158 10.91 -16.60 -8.70
N ALA A 159 10.59 -17.60 -7.90
CA ALA A 159 11.29 -17.84 -6.64
C ALA A 159 11.52 -19.34 -6.44
N SER A 160 12.76 -19.75 -6.22
CA SER A 160 13.09 -21.14 -5.94
C SER A 160 14.31 -21.25 -5.04
N GLY A 161 14.12 -21.91 -3.89
CA GLY A 161 15.13 -21.99 -2.84
C GLY A 161 15.53 -20.60 -2.34
N ASP A 162 16.81 -20.30 -2.44
CA ASP A 162 17.42 -19.05 -1.96
C ASP A 162 17.47 -17.96 -3.05
N THR A 163 16.88 -18.19 -4.22
CA THR A 163 16.93 -17.28 -5.36
C THR A 163 15.54 -16.76 -5.72
N GLU A 164 15.45 -15.45 -5.95
CA GLU A 164 14.27 -14.77 -6.45
C GLU A 164 14.65 -13.95 -7.68
N VAL A 165 13.77 -13.90 -8.68
CA VAL A 165 13.91 -13.08 -9.88
C VAL A 165 12.63 -12.29 -10.05
N GLU A 166 12.73 -10.98 -10.17
CA GLU A 166 11.62 -10.10 -10.51
C GLU A 166 11.93 -9.38 -11.82
N LEU A 167 10.99 -9.44 -12.75
CA LEU A 167 11.02 -8.66 -13.98
C LEU A 167 9.80 -7.74 -13.98
N VAL A 168 10.04 -6.44 -14.07
CA VAL A 168 8.99 -5.45 -14.26
C VAL A 168 9.14 -4.88 -15.66
N ALA A 169 8.05 -4.87 -16.44
CA ALA A 169 8.08 -4.33 -17.80
C ALA A 169 6.83 -3.51 -18.08
N SER A 170 7.04 -2.33 -18.66
CA SER A 170 6.02 -1.44 -19.21
C SER A 170 6.47 -0.96 -20.61
N ALA A 171 5.67 -0.11 -21.25
CA ALA A 171 6.04 0.52 -22.52
C ALA A 171 7.31 1.40 -22.41
N ASP A 172 7.47 2.08 -21.27
CA ASP A 172 8.50 3.10 -21.09
C ASP A 172 9.67 2.66 -20.22
N SER A 173 9.52 1.58 -19.45
CA SER A 173 10.55 1.10 -18.53
C SER A 173 10.56 -0.41 -18.44
N GLN A 174 11.76 -1.00 -18.31
CA GLN A 174 11.91 -2.39 -17.90
C GLN A 174 13.00 -2.51 -16.85
N SER A 175 12.84 -3.42 -15.90
CA SER A 175 13.87 -3.78 -14.93
C SER A 175 13.87 -5.28 -14.68
N VAL A 176 15.06 -5.79 -14.34
CA VAL A 176 15.24 -7.16 -13.85
C VAL A 176 16.06 -7.11 -12.58
N THR A 177 15.52 -7.67 -11.51
CA THR A 177 16.16 -7.85 -10.22
C THR A 177 16.37 -9.33 -9.97
N VAL A 178 17.58 -9.72 -9.57
CA VAL A 178 17.89 -11.09 -9.16
C VAL A 178 18.36 -11.04 -7.72
N SER A 179 17.57 -11.57 -6.80
CA SER A 179 17.91 -11.63 -5.39
C SER A 179 18.42 -13.02 -5.01
N GLN A 180 19.48 -13.06 -4.21
CA GLN A 180 20.06 -14.30 -3.70
C GLN A 180 20.29 -14.19 -2.19
N GLN A 181 19.67 -15.08 -1.42
CA GLN A 181 20.04 -15.33 -0.03
C GLN A 181 21.39 -16.07 -0.03
N LEU A 182 22.39 -15.50 0.64
CA LEU A 182 23.74 -16.06 0.73
C LEU A 182 23.91 -16.93 1.99
N ASP A 183 23.25 -16.54 3.07
CA ASP A 183 23.18 -17.23 4.37
C ASP A 183 21.96 -16.71 5.16
N ASP A 184 21.76 -17.13 6.40
CA ASP A 184 20.59 -16.74 7.22
C ASP A 184 20.46 -15.22 7.45
N GLU A 185 21.52 -14.45 7.22
CA GLU A 185 21.60 -13.04 7.57
C GLU A 185 21.83 -12.14 6.36
N ASN A 186 22.29 -12.63 5.21
CA ASN A 186 22.76 -11.81 4.10
C ASN A 186 22.04 -12.13 2.79
N LYS A 187 21.50 -11.09 2.14
CA LYS A 187 20.88 -11.15 0.81
C LYS A 187 21.50 -10.12 -0.12
N VAL A 188 21.67 -10.48 -1.39
CA VAL A 188 22.19 -9.57 -2.44
C VAL A 188 21.25 -9.55 -3.62
N SER A 189 20.90 -8.35 -4.09
CA SER A 189 19.91 -8.11 -5.14
C SER A 189 20.40 -7.11 -6.19
N PRO A 190 21.21 -7.53 -7.17
CA PRO A 190 21.46 -6.73 -8.36
C PRO A 190 20.17 -6.45 -9.14
N THR A 191 20.06 -5.23 -9.64
CA THR A 191 19.00 -4.78 -10.56
C THR A 191 19.63 -4.13 -11.78
N ILE A 192 19.08 -4.44 -12.96
CA ILE A 192 19.45 -3.81 -14.23
C ILE A 192 18.19 -3.22 -14.85
N THR A 193 18.26 -1.96 -15.29
CA THR A 193 17.17 -1.30 -16.00
C THR A 193 17.39 -1.29 -17.51
N SER A 194 16.33 -1.01 -18.27
CA SER A 194 16.35 -0.86 -19.73
C SER A 194 17.29 0.24 -20.22
N ASP A 195 17.55 1.25 -19.40
CA ASP A 195 18.47 2.35 -19.70
C ASP A 195 19.95 1.97 -19.48
N GLY A 196 20.19 0.75 -18.98
CA GLY A 196 21.53 0.23 -18.70
C GLY A 196 22.08 0.64 -17.33
N ASP A 197 21.27 1.30 -16.49
CA ASP A 197 21.63 1.54 -15.10
C ASP A 197 21.66 0.21 -14.34
N ILE A 198 22.65 0.10 -13.46
CA ILE A 198 22.85 -1.07 -12.61
C ILE A 198 22.86 -0.58 -11.17
N SER A 199 22.06 -1.22 -10.33
CA SER A 199 22.14 -1.08 -8.88
C SER A 199 22.35 -2.43 -8.21
N VAL A 200 22.92 -2.43 -7.01
CA VAL A 200 23.06 -3.62 -6.18
C VAL A 200 22.61 -3.28 -4.78
N ALA A 201 21.56 -3.94 -4.30
CA ALA A 201 21.22 -3.92 -2.89
C ALA A 201 21.93 -5.07 -2.16
N TRP A 202 22.49 -4.78 -1.00
CA TRP A 202 22.94 -5.76 -0.03
C TRP A 202 22.17 -5.55 1.27
N GLU A 203 21.44 -6.56 1.68
CA GLU A 203 20.66 -6.57 2.90
C GLU A 203 21.32 -7.49 3.92
N ARG A 204 21.39 -7.03 5.17
CA ARG A 204 21.90 -7.79 6.30
C ARG A 204 20.97 -7.70 7.50
N ALA A 205 20.51 -8.85 8.00
CA ALA A 205 19.90 -8.93 9.32
C ALA A 205 20.97 -8.65 10.40
N VAL A 206 20.72 -7.68 11.28
CA VAL A 206 21.66 -7.24 12.32
C VAL A 206 21.15 -7.50 13.75
N GLY A 207 20.01 -8.16 13.90
CA GLY A 207 19.41 -8.53 15.18
C GLY A 207 18.01 -9.12 15.00
N ASP A 208 17.32 -9.34 16.12
CA ASP A 208 15.90 -9.69 16.10
C ASP A 208 15.12 -8.45 15.63
N ASP A 209 14.53 -8.53 14.43
CA ASP A 209 13.74 -7.46 13.79
C ASP A 209 14.54 -6.20 13.39
N SER A 210 15.85 -6.33 13.13
CA SER A 210 16.68 -5.24 12.62
C SER A 210 17.38 -5.62 11.32
N THR A 211 17.38 -4.71 10.35
CA THR A 211 17.93 -4.91 9.01
C THR A 211 18.76 -3.72 8.59
N LEU A 212 19.93 -3.96 7.97
CA LEU A 212 20.73 -2.95 7.31
C LEU A 212 20.72 -3.23 5.80
N THR A 213 20.25 -2.28 5.01
CA THR A 213 20.24 -2.33 3.55
C THR A 213 21.19 -1.29 2.99
N ALA A 214 22.12 -1.71 2.14
CA ALA A 214 23.01 -0.84 1.39
C ALA A 214 22.73 -0.99 -0.11
N THR A 215 22.29 0.08 -0.76
CA THR A 215 22.01 0.11 -2.19
C THR A 215 23.09 0.94 -2.89
N PHE A 216 23.81 0.31 -3.81
CA PHE A 216 24.84 0.92 -4.63
C PHE A 216 24.28 1.16 -6.04
N GLY A 217 24.03 2.40 -6.41
CA GLY A 217 23.57 2.78 -7.76
C GLY A 217 24.68 3.29 -8.67
N SER A 218 24.32 3.78 -9.85
CA SER A 218 25.26 4.30 -10.87
C SER A 218 25.94 5.63 -10.50
N GLY A 219 25.46 6.30 -9.44
CA GLY A 219 26.03 7.56 -8.96
C GLY A 219 25.66 7.88 -7.52
N ASN A 220 25.19 6.91 -6.75
CA ASN A 220 24.80 7.10 -5.36
C ASN A 220 25.03 5.84 -4.52
N VAL A 221 25.05 6.04 -3.21
CA VAL A 221 24.94 4.97 -2.21
C VAL A 221 23.89 5.39 -1.21
N ASP A 222 22.91 4.52 -1.02
CA ASP A 222 21.86 4.68 -0.02
C ASP A 222 22.03 3.59 1.05
N LEU A 223 21.93 3.98 2.31
CA LEU A 223 21.99 3.09 3.47
C LEU A 223 20.72 3.28 4.28
N GLU A 224 19.97 2.21 4.49
CA GLU A 224 18.82 2.16 5.36
C GLU A 224 19.07 1.18 6.50
N TRP A 225 18.80 1.60 7.74
CA TRP A 225 18.82 0.75 8.91
C TRP A 225 17.45 0.78 9.57
N GLU A 226 16.82 -0.38 9.64
CA GLU A 226 15.57 -0.61 10.37
C GLU A 226 15.87 -1.36 11.67
N ASP A 227 15.26 -0.93 12.77
CA ASP A 227 15.36 -1.57 14.08
C ASP A 227 14.05 -1.41 14.85
N GLY A 228 13.15 -2.37 14.65
CA GLY A 228 11.80 -2.37 15.18
C GLY A 228 11.02 -1.10 14.80
N ALA A 229 10.94 -0.16 15.72
CA ALA A 229 10.24 1.11 15.52
C ALA A 229 11.10 2.19 14.86
N TRP A 230 12.40 1.98 14.68
CA TRP A 230 13.33 2.98 14.18
C TRP A 230 13.71 2.71 12.73
N THR A 231 13.85 3.78 11.96
CA THR A 231 14.45 3.77 10.62
C THR A 231 15.47 4.90 10.52
N ALA A 232 16.68 4.59 10.08
CA ALA A 232 17.70 5.58 9.75
C ALA A 232 18.10 5.45 8.28
N ASN A 233 18.23 6.57 7.59
CA ASN A 233 18.54 6.65 6.17
C ASN A 233 19.74 7.57 5.95
N ILE A 234 20.71 7.13 5.15
CA ILE A 234 21.87 7.93 4.73
C ILE A 234 21.97 7.82 3.21
N GLY A 235 21.80 8.94 2.52
CA GLY A 235 22.00 9.03 1.07
C GLY A 235 23.29 9.76 0.76
N VAL A 236 24.11 9.22 -0.13
CA VAL A 236 25.39 9.79 -0.55
C VAL A 236 25.44 9.85 -2.07
N GLU A 237 25.60 11.05 -2.64
CA GLU A 237 25.89 11.20 -4.06
C GLU A 237 27.38 10.92 -4.33
N LEU A 238 27.66 10.20 -5.41
CA LEU A 238 29.00 9.84 -5.85
C LEU A 238 29.27 10.46 -7.21
N ASP A 239 30.08 11.53 -7.25
CA ASP A 239 30.52 12.15 -8.52
C ASP A 239 31.89 11.62 -9.01
N GLY A 240 32.48 10.67 -8.27
CA GLY A 240 33.78 10.07 -8.56
C GLY A 240 35.00 10.89 -8.13
N THR A 241 34.82 12.12 -7.61
CA THR A 241 35.89 13.03 -7.20
C THR A 241 35.70 13.65 -5.81
N SER A 242 34.48 13.71 -5.33
CA SER A 242 34.09 14.28 -4.04
C SER A 242 32.90 13.52 -3.44
N ILE A 243 32.70 13.69 -2.14
CA ILE A 243 31.49 13.27 -1.44
C ILE A 243 30.78 14.54 -1.04
N GLU A 244 29.78 14.93 -1.83
CA GLU A 244 28.92 16.09 -1.59
C GLU A 244 27.46 15.63 -1.50
N GLY A 245 26.56 16.49 -1.02
CA GLY A 245 25.12 16.19 -1.00
C GLY A 245 24.65 15.12 -0.02
N THR A 246 25.47 14.69 0.95
CA THR A 246 25.07 13.67 1.92
C THR A 246 23.82 14.09 2.71
N THR A 247 22.81 13.23 2.70
CA THR A 247 21.58 13.39 3.47
C THR A 247 21.53 12.34 4.58
N VAL A 248 20.98 12.72 5.74
CA VAL A 248 20.76 11.81 6.86
C VAL A 248 19.37 12.06 7.40
N GLY A 249 18.57 11.00 7.51
CA GLY A 249 17.23 11.01 8.10
C GLY A 249 17.12 9.95 9.19
N ILE A 250 16.39 10.26 10.26
CA ILE A 250 16.04 9.29 11.31
C ILE A 250 14.55 9.46 11.60
N LYS A 251 13.84 8.34 11.65
CA LYS A 251 12.41 8.26 11.92
C LYS A 251 12.18 7.22 13.03
N ARG A 252 11.15 7.45 13.84
CA ARG A 252 10.60 6.47 14.77
C ARG A 252 9.09 6.38 14.64
N ASP A 253 8.57 5.18 14.47
CA ASP A 253 7.14 4.90 14.53
C ASP A 253 6.71 4.60 15.96
N VAL A 254 5.64 5.25 16.42
CA VAL A 254 5.13 5.12 17.80
C VAL A 254 3.69 4.63 17.75
N THR A 255 3.45 3.41 18.22
CA THR A 255 2.12 2.81 18.34
C THR A 255 1.66 2.84 19.80
N PHE A 256 0.43 3.28 20.07
CA PHE A 256 -0.17 3.37 21.41
C PHE A 256 -1.30 2.36 21.62
#